data_AF-A0A957YPF7-F1
#
_entry.id   AF-A0A957YPF7-F1
#
_cell.length_a   1.000
_cell.length_b   1.000
_cell.length_c   1.000
_cell.angle_alpha   90.00
_cell.angle_beta   90.00
_cell.angle_gamma   90.00
#
_symmetry.space_group_name_H-M   'P 1'
#
loop_
_entity.id
_entity.type
_entity.pdbx_description
1 polymer ?
#
loop_
_entity_poly.entity_id
_entity_poly.type
_entity_poly.pdbx_seq_one_letter_code
_entity_poly.pdbx_strand_id
1 'polypeptide(L)'
;LVNLDVTHEKLIDVIRSTARLAQADVGFVGSVVYVGPSHVAQRIATLAELKNRQLAERFPAKHRTFLEPQPLRWDALSTPQVVFDSLMHEAGISHVHPEKLPHDLWPAYDLPPLTWAERVTLVLAGFPTSWQLDDAAEDLKLIGFPPAVVLRETYTIRSGVAQRYAELEQLFPQAFLKRDGRDITVGTTLEDHWKIRDMLNGKSRSAESQPAGPAEKRYTLTVQNQPLKAVLAALAQRLGLAVEYADGVEDAAGELVSFSVQDASREELFDAAVKPAGLRATLDGSSLRIDR
;
A
#
# COMPACT_ATOMS: atom_id res chain seq x y z
N LEU A 1 14.52 16.87 9.20
CA LEU A 1 13.29 16.61 9.97
C LEU A 1 12.11 16.81 9.03
N VAL A 2 11.31 15.77 8.81
CA VAL A 2 10.09 15.83 8.01
C VAL A 2 8.92 15.85 8.99
N ASN A 3 8.13 16.93 9.00
CA ASN A 3 6.89 17.02 9.78
C ASN A 3 5.72 16.72 8.83
N LEU A 4 4.90 15.73 9.17
CA LEU A 4 3.69 15.38 8.44
C LEU A 4 2.47 15.61 9.34
N ASP A 5 1.51 16.37 8.84
CA ASP A 5 0.16 16.49 9.39
C ASP A 5 -0.81 15.91 8.36
N VAL A 6 -1.48 14.80 8.71
CA VAL A 6 -2.36 14.08 7.79
C VAL A 6 -3.68 13.76 8.47
N THR A 7 -4.78 14.12 7.83
CA THR A 7 -6.13 13.80 8.27
C THR A 7 -6.91 13.14 7.13
N HIS A 8 -7.74 12.14 7.45
CA HIS A 8 -8.62 11.44 6.51
C HIS A 8 -7.93 10.62 5.39
N GLU A 9 -6.67 10.23 5.55
CA GLU A 9 -5.97 9.33 4.62
C GLU A 9 -5.76 7.93 5.20
N LYS A 10 -5.70 6.89 4.34
CA LYS A 10 -5.31 5.56 4.78
C LYS A 10 -3.86 5.61 5.24
N LEU A 11 -3.57 5.11 6.45
CA LEU A 11 -2.21 5.09 7.02
C LEU A 11 -1.16 4.57 6.03
N ILE A 12 -1.51 3.55 5.24
CA ILE A 12 -0.56 2.98 4.29
C ILE A 12 -0.18 3.93 3.14
N ASP A 13 -1.11 4.77 2.71
CA ASP A 13 -0.84 5.74 1.64
C ASP A 13 0.09 6.84 2.14
N VAL A 14 -0.05 7.22 3.42
CA VAL A 14 0.85 8.13 4.13
C VAL A 14 2.26 7.53 4.26
N ILE A 15 2.37 6.27 4.69
CA ILE A 15 3.67 5.61 4.80
C ILE A 15 4.36 5.53 3.43
N ARG A 16 3.62 5.14 2.38
CA ARG A 16 4.17 5.04 1.00
C ARG A 16 4.56 6.39 0.41
N SER A 17 3.79 7.44 0.65
CA SER A 17 4.16 8.78 0.19
C SER A 17 5.41 9.28 0.92
N THR A 18 5.49 9.05 2.24
CA THR A 18 6.65 9.41 3.06
C THR A 18 7.91 8.64 2.65
N ALA A 19 7.81 7.32 2.42
CA ALA A 19 8.93 6.51 1.94
C ALA A 19 9.48 7.02 0.61
N ARG A 20 8.59 7.40 -0.33
CA ARG A 20 8.98 7.95 -1.63
C ARG A 20 9.76 9.26 -1.52
N LEU A 21 9.44 10.12 -0.53
CA LEU A 21 10.22 11.33 -0.27
C LEU A 21 11.68 11.01 0.12
N ALA A 22 11.92 9.85 0.74
CA ALA A 22 13.24 9.36 1.10
C ALA A 22 13.87 8.43 0.03
N GLN A 23 13.31 8.37 -1.19
CA GLN A 23 13.73 7.45 -2.26
C GLN A 23 13.72 5.97 -1.82
N ALA A 24 12.79 5.62 -0.92
CA ALA A 24 12.56 4.29 -0.40
C ALA A 24 11.18 3.77 -0.86
N ASP A 25 10.99 2.46 -0.75
CA ASP A 25 9.68 1.81 -0.88
C ASP A 25 9.29 1.09 0.41
N VAL A 26 8.08 0.55 0.39
CA VAL A 26 7.44 -0.14 1.50
C VAL A 26 7.20 -1.61 1.13
N GLY A 27 7.54 -2.52 2.04
CA GLY A 27 7.18 -3.94 1.97
C GLY A 27 6.55 -4.42 3.28
N PHE A 28 5.79 -5.51 3.24
CA PHE A 28 5.09 -6.04 4.42
C PHE A 28 5.57 -7.43 4.78
N VAL A 29 6.16 -7.58 5.96
CA VAL A 29 6.62 -8.87 6.47
C VAL A 29 5.82 -9.19 7.72
N GLY A 30 4.87 -10.11 7.60
CA GLY A 30 3.88 -10.37 8.66
C GLY A 30 3.14 -9.08 9.04
N SER A 31 3.26 -8.68 10.31
CA SER A 31 2.67 -7.45 10.84
C SER A 31 3.61 -6.22 10.78
N VAL A 32 4.80 -6.38 10.22
CA VAL A 32 5.82 -5.32 10.16
C VAL A 32 5.83 -4.64 8.80
N VAL A 33 5.85 -3.31 8.84
CA VAL A 33 6.08 -2.46 7.67
C VAL A 33 7.56 -2.17 7.55
N TYR A 34 8.19 -2.73 6.52
CA TYR A 34 9.59 -2.45 6.18
C TYR A 34 9.66 -1.24 5.24
N VAL A 35 10.50 -0.27 5.58
CA VAL A 35 10.80 0.89 4.73
C VAL A 35 12.30 0.87 4.40
N GLY A 36 12.64 0.80 3.12
CA GLY A 36 14.04 0.68 2.71
C GLY A 36 14.23 0.75 1.19
N PRO A 37 15.41 0.38 0.68
CA PRO A 37 15.71 0.44 -0.74
C PRO A 37 14.68 -0.30 -1.58
N SER A 38 14.24 0.31 -2.69
CA SER A 38 13.18 -0.21 -3.57
C SER A 38 13.36 -1.68 -3.95
N HIS A 39 14.58 -2.06 -4.34
CA HIS A 39 14.88 -3.42 -4.76
C HIS A 39 14.75 -4.48 -3.66
N VAL A 40 14.80 -4.08 -2.39
CA VAL A 40 14.57 -4.95 -1.23
C VAL A 40 13.10 -4.90 -0.83
N ALA A 41 12.55 -3.70 -0.60
CA ALA A 41 11.21 -3.50 -0.07
C ALA A 41 10.12 -4.12 -0.96
N GLN A 42 10.28 -4.06 -2.29
CA GLN A 42 9.33 -4.66 -3.24
C GLN A 42 9.34 -6.20 -3.24
N ARG A 43 10.32 -6.85 -2.60
CA ARG A 43 10.55 -8.30 -2.69
C ARG A 43 10.57 -9.00 -1.34
N ILE A 44 10.82 -8.27 -0.26
CA ILE A 44 11.06 -8.82 1.08
C ILE A 44 9.89 -9.68 1.57
N ALA A 45 8.65 -9.23 1.35
CA ALA A 45 7.44 -9.95 1.72
C ALA A 45 7.34 -11.31 0.99
N THR A 46 7.52 -11.26 -0.32
CA THR A 46 7.49 -12.44 -1.20
C THR A 46 8.62 -13.42 -0.83
N LEU A 47 9.80 -12.90 -0.51
CA LEU A 47 10.94 -13.70 -0.08
C LEU A 47 10.66 -14.40 1.25
N ALA A 48 10.18 -13.68 2.27
CA ALA A 48 9.84 -14.25 3.57
C ALA A 48 8.78 -15.35 3.44
N GLU A 49 7.74 -15.13 2.64
CA GLU A 49 6.70 -16.13 2.39
C GLU A 49 7.23 -17.38 1.68
N LEU A 50 8.08 -17.22 0.65
CA LEU A 50 8.71 -18.37 -0.01
C LEU A 50 9.57 -19.17 0.96
N LYS A 51 10.28 -18.49 1.88
CA LYS A 51 11.06 -19.14 2.92
C LYS A 51 10.17 -19.89 3.91
N ASN A 52 9.06 -19.29 4.36
CA ASN A 52 8.07 -19.98 5.21
C ASN A 52 7.57 -21.26 4.55
N ARG A 53 7.14 -21.19 3.29
CA ARG A 53 6.66 -22.37 2.54
C ARG A 53 7.74 -23.44 2.40
N GLN A 54 8.96 -23.02 2.05
CA GLN A 54 10.10 -23.94 1.93
C GLN A 54 10.40 -24.65 3.25
N LEU A 55 10.37 -23.94 4.38
CA LEU A 55 10.60 -24.53 5.70
C LEU A 55 9.48 -25.50 6.10
N ALA A 56 8.23 -25.11 5.86
CA ALA A 56 7.06 -25.94 6.15
C ALA A 56 7.09 -27.26 5.37
N GLU A 57 7.49 -27.20 4.10
CA GLU A 57 7.57 -28.36 3.21
C GLU A 57 8.77 -29.27 3.52
N ARG A 58 9.97 -28.70 3.68
CA ARG A 58 11.21 -29.48 3.87
C ARG A 58 11.40 -29.99 5.29
N PHE A 59 10.91 -29.27 6.30
CA PHE A 59 11.17 -29.57 7.71
C PHE A 59 9.90 -29.65 8.56
N PRO A 60 8.95 -30.54 8.24
CA PRO A 60 7.69 -30.65 8.99
C PRO A 60 7.91 -30.97 10.48
N ALA A 61 8.99 -31.70 10.82
CA ALA A 61 9.35 -31.99 12.21
C ALA A 61 9.80 -30.74 13.01
N LYS A 62 10.28 -29.70 12.32
CA LYS A 62 10.66 -28.39 12.91
C LYS A 62 9.57 -27.32 12.70
N HIS A 63 8.34 -27.70 12.32
CA HIS A 63 7.25 -26.76 12.05
C HIS A 63 7.03 -25.78 13.20
N ARG A 64 7.03 -26.27 14.45
CA ARG A 64 6.87 -25.42 15.63
C ARG A 64 7.98 -24.36 15.71
N THR A 65 9.24 -24.79 15.61
CA THR A 65 10.41 -23.91 15.63
C THR A 65 10.38 -22.85 14.52
N PHE A 66 9.98 -23.21 13.31
CA PHE A 66 10.08 -22.30 12.16
C PHE A 66 8.85 -21.41 11.95
N LEU A 67 7.65 -21.93 12.22
CA LEU A 67 6.38 -21.28 11.85
C LEU A 67 5.59 -20.76 13.04
N GLU A 68 5.90 -21.14 14.28
CA GLU A 68 5.26 -20.54 15.46
C GLU A 68 5.76 -19.08 15.58
N PRO A 69 4.86 -18.08 15.60
CA PRO A 69 5.28 -16.69 15.74
C PRO A 69 5.92 -16.44 17.09
N GLN A 70 7.13 -15.88 17.09
CA GLN A 70 7.84 -15.43 18.30
C GLN A 70 8.32 -13.98 18.11
N PRO A 71 8.37 -13.17 19.18
CA PRO A 71 8.93 -11.82 19.11
C PRO A 71 10.45 -11.89 18.91
N LEU A 72 11.05 -10.77 18.50
CA LEU A 72 12.50 -10.60 18.53
C LEU A 72 12.86 -9.22 19.01
N ARG A 73 13.72 -9.20 20.03
CA ARG A 73 14.19 -7.99 20.66
C ARG A 73 15.71 -8.05 20.80
N TRP A 74 16.33 -6.90 20.66
CA TRP A 74 17.73 -6.71 20.99
C TRP A 74 17.92 -5.37 21.68
N ASP A 75 18.93 -5.32 22.55
CA ASP A 75 19.25 -4.12 23.31
C ASP A 75 20.12 -3.17 22.48
N ALA A 76 20.24 -1.94 22.95
CA ALA A 76 21.10 -0.95 22.31
C ALA A 76 22.55 -1.44 22.31
N LEU A 77 23.28 -1.10 21.25
CA LEU A 77 24.67 -1.55 21.01
C LEU A 77 24.79 -3.05 20.70
N SER A 78 23.69 -3.72 20.34
CA SER A 78 23.77 -5.05 19.71
C SER A 78 24.35 -4.94 18.30
N THR A 79 24.96 -6.01 17.79
CA THR A 79 25.38 -6.08 16.38
C THR A 79 24.42 -6.98 15.58
N PRO A 80 24.33 -6.81 14.25
CA PRO A 80 23.57 -7.72 13.39
C PRO A 80 23.94 -9.18 13.63
N GLN A 81 25.23 -9.45 13.84
CA GLN A 81 25.74 -10.79 14.11
C GLN A 81 25.19 -11.37 15.41
N VAL A 82 25.18 -10.61 16.52
CA VAL A 82 24.62 -11.07 17.80
C VAL A 82 23.13 -11.40 17.65
N VAL A 83 22.37 -10.54 16.97
CA VAL A 83 20.94 -10.78 16.72
C VAL A 83 20.75 -12.02 15.85
N PHE A 84 21.54 -12.16 14.79
CA PHE A 84 21.50 -13.29 13.88
C PHE A 84 21.84 -14.62 14.58
N ASP A 85 22.91 -14.66 15.37
CA ASP A 85 23.35 -15.85 16.11
C ASP A 85 22.27 -16.33 17.09
N SER A 86 21.53 -15.39 17.70
CA SER A 86 20.40 -15.73 18.59
C SER A 86 19.28 -16.48 17.84
N LEU A 87 18.96 -16.05 16.61
CA LEU A 87 17.99 -16.73 15.75
C LEU A 87 18.49 -18.10 15.29
N MET A 88 19.80 -18.26 15.02
CA MET A 88 20.37 -19.55 14.63
C MET A 88 20.31 -20.55 15.79
N HIS A 89 20.64 -20.09 17.00
CA HIS A 89 20.55 -20.90 18.21
C HIS A 89 19.11 -21.37 18.49
N GLU A 90 18.12 -20.47 18.35
CA GLU A 90 16.70 -20.80 18.48
C GLU A 90 16.26 -21.93 17.53
N ALA A 91 16.77 -21.93 16.30
CA ALA A 91 16.46 -22.93 15.28
C ALA A 91 17.27 -24.24 15.38
N GLY A 92 18.23 -24.31 16.31
CA GLY A 92 19.17 -25.42 16.41
C GLY A 92 20.08 -25.54 15.18
N ILE A 93 20.48 -24.41 14.59
CA ILE A 93 21.43 -24.33 13.48
C ILE A 93 22.83 -24.18 14.08
N SER A 94 23.69 -25.15 13.79
CA SER A 94 25.01 -25.28 14.43
C SER A 94 26.10 -24.58 13.64
N HIS A 95 25.97 -24.52 12.31
CA HIS A 95 26.97 -23.90 11.45
C HIS A 95 26.40 -22.70 10.72
N VAL A 96 27.04 -21.57 10.94
CA VAL A 96 26.72 -20.31 10.32
C VAL A 96 27.98 -19.81 9.66
N HIS A 97 27.86 -19.33 8.42
CA HIS A 97 28.98 -18.69 7.71
C HIS A 97 28.72 -17.18 7.58
N PRO A 98 28.78 -16.39 8.68
CA PRO A 98 28.32 -15.01 8.71
C PRO A 98 29.38 -14.01 8.23
N GLU A 99 30.40 -14.45 7.48
CA GLU A 99 31.60 -13.67 7.09
C GLU A 99 31.31 -12.35 6.35
N LYS A 100 30.02 -12.03 6.11
CA LYS A 100 29.53 -10.87 5.37
C LYS A 100 28.65 -9.92 6.19
N LEU A 101 28.33 -10.21 7.46
CA LEU A 101 27.54 -9.30 8.27
C LEU A 101 28.44 -8.22 8.90
N PRO A 102 28.15 -6.92 8.71
CA PRO A 102 28.95 -5.85 9.27
C PRO A 102 28.84 -5.78 10.80
N HIS A 103 29.88 -5.24 11.44
CA HIS A 103 29.96 -5.07 12.89
C HIS A 103 29.31 -3.76 13.40
N ASP A 104 28.26 -3.29 12.71
CA ASP A 104 27.58 -2.05 13.09
C ASP A 104 26.83 -2.21 14.41
N LEU A 105 26.84 -1.17 15.24
CA LEU A 105 26.05 -1.14 16.47
C LEU A 105 24.64 -0.65 16.16
N TRP A 106 23.65 -1.44 16.56
CA TRP A 106 22.24 -1.17 16.34
C TRP A 106 21.59 -0.49 17.55
N PRO A 107 20.58 0.38 17.32
CA PRO A 107 19.70 0.83 18.38
C PRO A 107 18.88 -0.34 18.92
N ALA A 108 18.37 -0.19 20.14
CA ALA A 108 17.41 -1.14 20.68
C ALA A 108 16.16 -1.19 19.78
N TYR A 109 15.62 -2.38 19.58
CA TYR A 109 14.41 -2.58 18.78
C TYR A 109 13.59 -3.76 19.31
N ASP A 110 12.29 -3.71 19.09
CA ASP A 110 11.33 -4.74 19.46
C ASP A 110 10.43 -5.04 18.27
N LEU A 111 10.51 -6.27 17.76
CA LEU A 111 9.66 -6.77 16.67
C LEU A 111 8.49 -7.58 17.24
N PRO A 112 7.28 -7.39 16.69
CA PRO A 112 6.12 -8.18 17.08
C PRO A 112 6.35 -9.67 16.76
N PRO A 113 5.47 -10.56 17.26
CA PRO A 113 5.54 -11.98 16.89
C PRO A 113 5.49 -12.18 15.38
N LEU A 114 6.52 -12.83 14.86
CA LEU A 114 6.74 -13.15 13.45
C LEU A 114 7.27 -14.59 13.35
N THR A 115 7.18 -15.24 12.18
CA THR A 115 7.83 -16.54 11.98
C THR A 115 9.35 -16.41 11.99
N TRP A 116 10.06 -17.52 12.20
CA TRP A 116 11.52 -17.51 12.20
C TRP A 116 12.09 -16.97 10.87
N ALA A 117 11.53 -17.39 9.73
CA ALA A 117 11.97 -16.92 8.42
C ALA A 117 11.74 -15.42 8.21
N GLU A 118 10.63 -14.88 8.70
CA GLU A 118 10.33 -13.45 8.66
C GLU A 118 11.35 -12.64 9.46
N ARG A 119 11.66 -13.08 10.69
CA ARG A 119 12.66 -12.43 11.55
C ARG A 119 14.05 -12.43 10.93
N VAL A 120 14.50 -13.59 10.44
CA VAL A 120 15.79 -13.71 9.73
C VAL A 120 15.81 -12.83 8.49
N THR A 121 14.73 -12.80 7.71
CA THR A 121 14.64 -11.97 6.50
C THR A 121 14.68 -10.48 6.82
N LEU A 122 14.03 -10.02 7.90
CA LEU A 122 14.07 -8.63 8.34
C LEU A 122 15.45 -8.20 8.84
N VAL A 123 16.10 -9.03 9.67
CA VAL A 123 17.48 -8.77 10.13
C VAL A 123 18.44 -8.64 8.94
N LEU A 124 18.24 -9.45 7.89
CA LEU A 124 19.08 -9.42 6.71
C LEU A 124 18.70 -8.35 5.66
N ALA A 125 17.54 -7.70 5.80
CA ALA A 125 17.02 -6.78 4.79
C ALA A 125 17.89 -5.54 4.55
N GLY A 126 18.67 -5.13 5.56
CA GLY A 126 19.64 -4.04 5.46
C GLY A 126 20.90 -4.40 4.67
N PHE A 127 21.07 -5.67 4.27
CA PHE A 127 22.26 -6.17 3.60
C PHE A 127 21.89 -6.74 2.22
N PRO A 128 22.84 -6.78 1.27
CA PRO A 128 22.61 -7.38 -0.05
C PRO A 128 22.60 -8.93 0.01
N THR A 129 21.99 -9.51 1.05
CA THR A 129 22.03 -10.94 1.36
C THR A 129 20.66 -11.54 1.65
N SER A 130 20.52 -12.81 1.33
CA SER A 130 19.48 -13.72 1.81
C SER A 130 20.16 -14.97 2.38
N TRP A 131 19.41 -16.05 2.60
CA TRP A 131 19.91 -17.24 3.27
C TRP A 131 19.36 -18.53 2.64
N GLN A 132 20.08 -19.63 2.84
CA GLN A 132 19.65 -20.96 2.48
C GLN A 132 20.07 -21.97 3.55
N LEU A 133 19.15 -22.86 3.92
CA LEU A 133 19.44 -24.03 4.75
C LEU A 133 19.79 -25.23 3.88
N ASP A 134 20.69 -26.05 4.41
CA ASP A 134 21.00 -27.38 3.91
C ASP A 134 19.80 -28.35 4.04
N ASP A 135 20.01 -29.64 3.80
CA ASP A 135 18.94 -30.65 3.88
C ASP A 135 18.65 -31.12 5.31
N ALA A 136 19.58 -30.91 6.27
CA ALA A 136 19.38 -31.26 7.67
C ALA A 136 18.85 -30.09 8.53
N ALA A 137 18.84 -28.86 7.99
CA ALA A 137 18.60 -27.63 8.75
C ALA A 137 19.56 -27.50 9.94
N GLU A 138 20.82 -27.82 9.70
CA GLU A 138 21.94 -27.69 10.64
C GLU A 138 22.93 -26.61 10.19
N ASP A 139 22.96 -26.32 8.88
CA ASP A 139 23.86 -25.35 8.26
C ASP A 139 23.07 -24.25 7.56
N LEU A 140 23.41 -22.98 7.85
CA LEU A 140 22.90 -21.82 7.13
C LEU A 140 24.02 -21.12 6.33
N LYS A 141 23.76 -20.93 5.04
CA LYS A 141 24.61 -20.16 4.13
C LYS A 141 23.97 -18.83 3.78
N LEU A 142 24.72 -17.74 3.94
CA LEU A 142 24.34 -16.43 3.40
C LEU A 142 24.60 -16.40 1.90
N ILE A 143 23.56 -16.11 1.13
CA ILE A 143 23.59 -15.98 -0.33
C ILE A 143 23.29 -14.54 -0.73
N GLY A 144 23.54 -14.16 -1.98
CA GLY A 144 23.16 -12.83 -2.47
C GLY A 144 21.64 -12.63 -2.42
N PHE A 145 21.20 -11.39 -2.17
CA PHE A 145 19.78 -11.06 -2.27
C PHE A 145 19.29 -11.34 -3.71
N PRO A 146 18.22 -12.13 -3.90
CA PRO A 146 17.81 -12.56 -5.23
C PRO A 146 17.40 -11.37 -6.12
N PRO A 147 17.84 -11.33 -7.39
CA PRO A 147 17.53 -10.23 -8.31
C PRO A 147 16.06 -10.23 -8.77
N ALA A 148 15.34 -11.34 -8.56
CA ALA A 148 13.91 -11.46 -8.77
C ALA A 148 13.32 -12.49 -7.80
N VAL A 149 12.12 -12.21 -7.29
CA VAL A 149 11.39 -13.10 -6.38
C VAL A 149 9.95 -13.16 -6.86
N VAL A 150 9.49 -14.36 -7.22
CA VAL A 150 8.15 -14.58 -7.76
C VAL A 150 7.51 -15.72 -6.99
N LEU A 151 6.37 -15.44 -6.37
CA LEU A 151 5.50 -16.45 -5.80
C LEU A 151 4.58 -16.97 -6.89
N ARG A 152 4.39 -18.29 -6.96
CA ARG A 152 3.44 -18.90 -7.91
C ARG A 152 2.28 -19.50 -7.15
N GLU A 153 1.07 -19.15 -7.57
CA GLU A 153 -0.16 -19.71 -7.04
C GLU A 153 -1.12 -20.07 -8.15
N THR A 154 -1.96 -21.08 -7.91
CA THR A 154 -2.99 -21.51 -8.83
C THR A 154 -4.36 -21.21 -8.24
N TYR A 155 -5.18 -20.49 -8.99
CA TYR A 155 -6.55 -20.15 -8.63
C TYR A 155 -7.54 -20.92 -9.49
N THR A 156 -8.35 -21.76 -8.87
CA THR A 156 -9.46 -22.46 -9.55
C THR A 156 -10.68 -21.56 -9.63
N ILE A 157 -11.06 -21.17 -10.84
CA ILE A 157 -12.17 -20.26 -11.10
C ILE A 157 -13.44 -21.06 -11.42
N ARG A 158 -14.47 -20.88 -10.60
CA ARG A 158 -15.74 -21.65 -10.72
C ARG A 158 -16.55 -21.28 -11.97
N SER A 159 -16.55 -20.00 -12.35
CA SER A 159 -17.28 -19.48 -13.52
C SER A 159 -16.60 -18.22 -14.07
N GLY A 160 -16.78 -17.94 -15.36
CA GLY A 160 -16.23 -16.73 -15.99
C GLY A 160 -14.71 -16.71 -16.12
N VAL A 161 -14.05 -17.87 -16.26
CA VAL A 161 -12.58 -18.00 -16.27
C VAL A 161 -11.92 -17.12 -17.33
N ALA A 162 -12.48 -17.03 -18.54
CA ALA A 162 -11.95 -16.18 -19.60
C ALA A 162 -12.00 -14.68 -19.23
N GLN A 163 -13.10 -14.22 -18.61
CA GLN A 163 -13.24 -12.85 -18.15
C GLN A 163 -12.26 -12.54 -17.02
N ARG A 164 -12.14 -13.44 -16.04
CA ARG A 164 -11.21 -13.27 -14.91
C ARG A 164 -9.75 -13.29 -15.35
N TYR A 165 -9.42 -14.12 -16.35
CA TYR A 165 -8.08 -14.11 -16.93
C TYR A 165 -7.75 -12.76 -17.58
N ALA A 166 -8.65 -12.21 -18.39
CA ALA A 166 -8.46 -10.90 -19.01
C ALA A 166 -8.37 -9.76 -17.98
N GLU A 167 -9.18 -9.81 -16.92
CA GLU A 167 -9.11 -8.85 -15.80
C GLU A 167 -7.75 -8.89 -15.09
N LEU A 168 -7.22 -10.10 -14.83
CA LEU A 168 -5.88 -10.27 -14.25
C LEU A 168 -4.77 -9.76 -15.16
N GLU A 169 -4.84 -10.03 -16.46
CA GLU A 169 -3.85 -9.56 -17.45
C GLU A 169 -3.82 -8.03 -17.53
N GLN A 170 -4.99 -7.38 -17.43
CA GLN A 170 -5.09 -5.92 -17.44
C GLN A 170 -4.57 -5.29 -16.14
N LEU A 171 -4.92 -5.86 -14.98
CA LEU A 171 -4.58 -5.27 -13.67
C LEU A 171 -3.15 -5.59 -13.22
N PHE A 172 -2.58 -6.72 -13.67
CA PHE A 172 -1.26 -7.20 -13.27
C PHE A 172 -0.40 -7.51 -14.51
N PRO A 173 -0.08 -6.50 -15.36
CA PRO A 173 0.60 -6.72 -16.63
C PRO A 173 2.02 -7.28 -16.51
N GLN A 174 2.63 -7.20 -15.31
CA GLN A 174 3.96 -7.76 -15.03
C GLN A 174 3.90 -9.17 -14.43
N ALA A 175 2.69 -9.70 -14.14
CA ALA A 175 2.53 -11.04 -13.61
C ALA A 175 2.67 -12.09 -14.72
N PHE A 176 3.31 -13.21 -14.39
CA PHE A 176 3.24 -14.38 -15.23
C PHE A 176 1.83 -14.99 -15.11
N LEU A 177 1.12 -15.16 -16.22
CA LEU A 177 -0.21 -15.78 -16.24
C LEU A 177 -0.21 -17.00 -17.15
N LYS A 178 -0.78 -18.10 -16.66
CA LYS A 178 -1.05 -19.29 -17.46
C LYS A 178 -2.43 -19.84 -17.11
N ARG A 179 -3.26 -20.07 -18.13
CA ARG A 179 -4.57 -20.71 -17.97
C ARG A 179 -4.50 -22.17 -18.39
N ASP A 180 -5.03 -23.06 -17.56
CA ASP A 180 -5.27 -24.46 -17.85
C ASP A 180 -6.69 -24.86 -17.42
N GLY A 181 -7.60 -25.00 -18.39
CA GLY A 181 -9.01 -25.25 -18.10
C GLY A 181 -9.63 -24.18 -17.19
N ARG A 182 -9.94 -24.57 -15.94
CA ARG A 182 -10.50 -23.68 -14.90
C ARG A 182 -9.45 -23.06 -13.98
N ASP A 183 -8.21 -23.48 -14.11
CA ASP A 183 -7.12 -23.05 -13.25
C ASP A 183 -6.35 -21.92 -13.93
N ILE A 184 -6.04 -20.89 -13.14
CA ILE A 184 -5.17 -19.79 -13.55
C ILE A 184 -3.97 -19.81 -12.61
N THR A 185 -2.81 -20.17 -13.14
CA THR A 185 -1.54 -20.03 -12.44
C THR A 185 -1.02 -18.61 -12.63
N VAL A 186 -0.77 -17.93 -11.52
CA VAL A 186 -0.26 -16.56 -11.46
C VAL A 186 1.11 -16.60 -10.78
N GLY A 187 2.12 -16.00 -11.41
CA GLY A 187 3.43 -15.75 -10.82
C GLY A 187 3.61 -14.25 -10.57
N THR A 188 3.54 -13.80 -9.32
CA THR A 188 3.72 -12.38 -8.96
C THR A 188 4.23 -12.21 -7.52
N THR A 189 4.20 -10.99 -6.99
CA THR A 189 4.52 -10.67 -5.59
C THR A 189 3.44 -11.15 -4.63
N LEU A 190 3.79 -11.32 -3.35
CA LEU A 190 2.83 -11.70 -2.30
C LEU A 190 1.69 -10.67 -2.18
N GLU A 191 2.03 -9.38 -2.20
CA GLU A 191 1.06 -8.30 -2.10
C GLU A 191 0.07 -8.29 -3.26
N ASP A 192 0.53 -8.58 -4.47
CA ASP A 192 -0.37 -8.72 -5.62
C ASP A 192 -1.24 -9.98 -5.50
N HIS A 193 -0.71 -11.09 -4.95
CA HIS A 193 -1.54 -12.24 -4.63
C HIS A 193 -2.65 -11.93 -3.61
N TRP A 194 -2.42 -11.05 -2.63
CA TRP A 194 -3.50 -10.58 -1.74
C TRP A 194 -4.59 -9.84 -2.52
N LYS A 195 -4.20 -8.87 -3.36
CA LYS A 195 -5.15 -8.13 -4.22
C LYS A 195 -5.93 -9.06 -5.15
N ILE A 196 -5.25 -10.02 -5.77
CA ILE A 196 -5.87 -11.02 -6.65
C ILE A 196 -6.91 -11.84 -5.88
N ARG A 197 -6.59 -12.32 -4.67
CA ARG A 197 -7.55 -13.07 -3.85
C ARG A 197 -8.76 -12.23 -3.48
N ASP A 198 -8.57 -10.97 -3.08
CA ASP A 198 -9.69 -10.08 -2.74
C ASP A 198 -10.59 -9.79 -3.94
N MET A 199 -10.00 -9.59 -5.11
CA MET A 199 -10.71 -9.44 -6.38
C MET A 199 -11.51 -10.70 -6.76
N LEU A 200 -10.89 -11.88 -6.67
CA LEU A 200 -11.51 -13.16 -7.02
C LEU A 200 -12.60 -13.58 -6.04
N ASN A 201 -12.42 -13.28 -4.75
CA ASN A 201 -13.41 -13.55 -3.70
C ASN A 201 -14.61 -12.58 -3.73
N GLY A 202 -14.62 -11.60 -4.64
CA GLY A 202 -15.69 -10.61 -4.74
C GLY A 202 -15.74 -9.64 -3.55
N LYS A 203 -14.69 -9.63 -2.71
CA LYS A 203 -14.52 -8.61 -1.65
C LYS A 203 -14.19 -7.25 -2.23
N SER A 204 -13.70 -7.21 -3.47
CA SER A 204 -13.63 -5.98 -4.24
C SER A 204 -14.94 -5.74 -5.00
N ARG A 205 -15.91 -5.14 -4.29
CA ARG A 205 -17.00 -4.31 -4.84
C ARG A 205 -17.63 -3.47 -3.73
N SER A 206 -16.82 -2.58 -3.16
CA SER A 206 -17.30 -1.26 -2.76
C SER A 206 -16.15 -0.27 -2.96
N ALA A 207 -16.19 0.43 -4.11
CA ALA A 207 -15.39 1.61 -4.45
C ALA A 207 -13.89 1.56 -4.13
N GLU A 208 -13.14 0.71 -4.84
CA GLU A 208 -11.72 0.98 -5.08
C GLU A 208 -11.60 1.50 -6.52
N SER A 209 -11.95 2.78 -6.67
CA SER A 209 -11.68 3.54 -7.88
C SER A 209 -10.17 3.56 -8.12
N GLN A 210 -9.77 3.33 -9.36
CA GLN A 210 -8.40 3.50 -9.86
C GLN A 210 -7.72 4.75 -9.28
N PRO A 211 -6.38 4.78 -9.14
CA PRO A 211 -5.68 6.01 -8.88
C PRO A 211 -5.85 6.91 -10.12
N ALA A 212 -6.91 7.72 -10.10
CA ALA A 212 -6.93 8.98 -10.81
C ALA A 212 -5.74 9.80 -10.28
N GLY A 213 -5.19 10.65 -11.13
CA GLY A 213 -4.17 11.64 -10.76
C GLY A 213 -4.60 12.51 -9.56
N PRO A 214 -3.78 13.51 -9.18
CA PRO A 214 -3.91 14.24 -7.92
C PRO A 214 -5.37 14.50 -7.55
N ALA A 215 -5.79 13.89 -6.44
CA ALA A 215 -7.18 13.64 -6.09
C ALA A 215 -8.05 14.89 -6.25
N GLU A 216 -8.80 14.95 -7.35
CA GLU A 216 -9.85 15.93 -7.51
C GLU A 216 -11.03 15.47 -6.65
N LYS A 217 -11.19 16.11 -5.48
CA LYS A 217 -12.28 15.82 -4.55
C LYS A 217 -13.61 15.93 -5.30
N ARG A 218 -14.39 14.84 -5.30
CA ARG A 218 -15.73 14.81 -5.90
C ARG A 218 -16.80 15.12 -4.85
N TYR A 219 -17.82 15.87 -5.26
CA TYR A 219 -18.86 16.40 -4.40
C TYR A 219 -20.24 15.93 -4.85
N THR A 220 -21.02 15.45 -3.88
CA THR A 220 -22.44 15.17 -4.06
C THR A 220 -23.21 16.11 -3.15
N LEU A 221 -24.05 16.95 -3.73
CA LEU A 221 -24.82 17.96 -3.02
C LEU A 221 -26.16 18.16 -3.70
N THR A 222 -27.22 18.18 -2.89
CA THR A 222 -28.57 18.55 -3.33
C THR A 222 -28.99 19.79 -2.56
N VAL A 223 -29.31 20.86 -3.29
CA VAL A 223 -29.81 22.11 -2.76
C VAL A 223 -31.19 22.36 -3.34
N GLN A 224 -32.16 22.67 -2.48
CA GLN A 224 -33.51 23.00 -2.89
C GLN A 224 -33.92 24.34 -2.28
N ASN A 225 -34.28 25.27 -3.15
CA ASN A 225 -34.87 26.57 -2.84
C ASN A 225 -34.06 27.38 -1.80
N GLN A 226 -32.75 27.48 -1.97
CA GLN A 226 -31.86 28.23 -1.08
C GLN A 226 -31.32 29.48 -1.79
N PRO A 227 -31.10 30.61 -1.06
CA PRO A 227 -30.46 31.79 -1.64
C PRO A 227 -29.06 31.47 -2.14
N LEU A 228 -28.74 31.81 -3.38
CA LEU A 228 -27.45 31.51 -4.01
C LEU A 228 -26.26 32.04 -3.18
N LYS A 229 -26.38 33.25 -2.64
CA LYS A 229 -25.39 33.85 -1.74
C LYS A 229 -25.08 33.00 -0.50
N ALA A 230 -26.11 32.39 0.09
CA ALA A 230 -25.93 31.52 1.26
C ALA A 230 -25.26 30.20 0.87
N VAL A 231 -25.62 29.64 -0.29
CA VAL A 231 -25.01 28.41 -0.82
C VAL A 231 -23.52 28.64 -1.15
N LEU A 232 -23.19 29.73 -1.85
CA LEU A 232 -21.82 30.08 -2.21
C LEU A 232 -20.95 30.33 -0.96
N ALA A 233 -21.48 31.04 0.05
CA ALA A 233 -20.77 31.25 1.30
C ALA A 233 -20.49 29.95 2.05
N ALA A 234 -21.48 29.04 2.13
CA ALA A 234 -21.31 27.74 2.79
C ALA A 234 -20.31 26.83 2.04
N LEU A 235 -20.35 26.82 0.70
CA LEU A 235 -19.41 26.09 -0.13
C LEU A 235 -17.99 26.64 0.00
N ALA A 236 -17.84 27.96 -0.03
CA ALA A 236 -16.55 28.63 0.11
C ALA A 236 -15.93 28.40 1.50
N GLN A 237 -16.72 28.48 2.58
CA GLN A 237 -16.26 28.19 3.93
C GLN A 237 -15.79 26.74 4.08
N ARG A 238 -16.53 25.78 3.52
CA ARG A 238 -16.18 24.35 3.57
C ARG A 238 -14.92 24.02 2.76
N LEU A 239 -14.65 24.78 1.70
CA LEU A 239 -13.54 24.56 0.77
C LEU A 239 -12.35 25.49 1.00
N GLY A 240 -12.44 26.43 1.95
CA GLY A 240 -11.38 27.39 2.27
C GLY A 240 -11.13 28.41 1.15
N LEU A 241 -12.18 28.83 0.43
CA LEU A 241 -12.10 29.78 -0.69
C LEU A 241 -12.61 31.17 -0.30
N ALA A 242 -12.06 32.22 -0.91
CA ALA A 242 -12.62 33.57 -0.85
C ALA A 242 -13.57 33.77 -2.05
N VAL A 243 -14.76 34.34 -1.82
CA VAL A 243 -15.74 34.62 -2.88
C VAL A 243 -15.67 36.09 -3.27
N GLU A 244 -15.45 36.34 -4.55
CA GLU A 244 -15.44 37.67 -5.16
C GLU A 244 -16.57 37.80 -6.17
N TYR A 245 -17.34 38.88 -6.05
CA TYR A 245 -18.44 39.20 -6.96
C TYR A 245 -18.01 40.34 -7.89
N ALA A 246 -18.21 40.20 -9.19
CA ALA A 246 -18.03 41.30 -10.13
C ALA A 246 -19.12 42.38 -9.96
N ASP A 247 -18.90 43.57 -10.49
CA ASP A 247 -19.90 44.65 -10.44
C ASP A 247 -21.17 44.24 -11.21
N GLY A 248 -22.34 44.31 -10.55
CA GLY A 248 -23.64 44.06 -11.18
C GLY A 248 -24.18 42.62 -11.12
N VAL A 249 -23.54 41.71 -10.37
CA VAL A 249 -24.05 40.35 -10.10
C VAL A 249 -24.73 40.18 -8.73
N GLU A 250 -24.79 41.24 -7.91
CA GLU A 250 -25.34 41.19 -6.54
C GLU A 250 -26.82 40.81 -6.49
N ASP A 251 -27.62 41.30 -7.45
CA ASP A 251 -29.06 41.00 -7.54
C ASP A 251 -29.31 39.53 -7.90
N ALA A 252 -28.57 39.01 -8.89
CA ALA A 252 -28.67 37.60 -9.33
C ALA A 252 -28.13 36.63 -8.26
N ALA A 253 -27.15 37.06 -7.45
CA ALA A 253 -26.65 36.29 -6.32
C ALA A 253 -27.68 36.17 -5.16
N GLY A 254 -28.72 37.02 -5.15
CA GLY A 254 -29.82 36.95 -4.19
C GLY A 254 -30.93 35.95 -4.52
N GLU A 255 -30.93 35.40 -5.75
CA GLU A 255 -32.00 34.51 -6.21
C GLU A 255 -31.97 33.13 -5.54
N LEU A 256 -33.14 32.48 -5.49
CA LEU A 256 -33.30 31.14 -4.95
C LEU A 256 -32.89 30.12 -6.01
N VAL A 257 -31.92 29.28 -5.68
CA VAL A 257 -31.41 28.24 -6.57
C VAL A 257 -31.74 26.85 -6.05
N SER A 258 -31.98 25.94 -7.00
CA SER A 258 -32.14 24.52 -6.75
C SER A 258 -31.29 23.76 -7.75
N PHE A 259 -30.40 22.91 -7.26
CA PHE A 259 -29.56 22.06 -8.10
C PHE A 259 -29.19 20.79 -7.35
N SER A 260 -28.88 19.74 -8.10
CA SER A 260 -28.37 18.50 -7.55
C SER A 260 -27.20 18.04 -8.40
N VAL A 261 -26.08 17.78 -7.74
CA VAL A 261 -24.90 17.19 -8.36
C VAL A 261 -24.57 15.88 -7.65
N GLN A 262 -24.19 14.88 -8.43
CA GLN A 262 -23.71 13.59 -7.94
C GLN A 262 -22.33 13.37 -8.54
N ASP A 263 -21.35 13.09 -7.67
CA ASP A 263 -19.98 12.80 -8.07
C ASP A 263 -19.30 13.90 -8.93
N ALA A 264 -19.62 15.17 -8.66
CA ALA A 264 -19.14 16.30 -9.47
C ALA A 264 -17.78 16.83 -9.02
N SER A 265 -16.98 17.35 -9.96
CA SER A 265 -15.73 18.06 -9.65
C SER A 265 -15.98 19.37 -8.89
N ARG A 266 -14.92 20.01 -8.40
CA ARG A 266 -15.02 21.31 -7.72
C ARG A 266 -15.59 22.39 -8.66
N GLU A 267 -15.17 22.39 -9.92
CA GLU A 267 -15.62 23.34 -10.93
C GLU A 267 -17.09 23.08 -11.32
N GLU A 268 -17.44 21.80 -11.53
CA GLU A 268 -18.81 21.40 -11.85
C GLU A 268 -19.80 21.71 -10.72
N LEU A 269 -19.36 21.59 -9.45
CA LEU A 269 -20.17 21.96 -8.29
C LEU A 269 -20.51 23.46 -8.29
N PHE A 270 -19.52 24.32 -8.55
CA PHE A 270 -19.74 25.76 -8.58
C PHE A 270 -20.54 26.18 -9.81
N ASP A 271 -20.25 25.63 -10.99
CA ASP A 271 -21.01 25.89 -12.21
C ASP A 271 -22.49 25.48 -12.04
N ALA A 272 -22.75 24.30 -11.47
CA ALA A 272 -24.11 23.84 -11.19
C ALA A 272 -24.86 24.74 -10.18
N ALA A 273 -24.14 25.38 -9.26
CA ALA A 273 -24.74 26.30 -8.29
C ALA A 273 -25.14 27.64 -8.92
N VAL A 274 -24.33 28.17 -9.85
CA VAL A 274 -24.52 29.51 -10.43
C VAL A 274 -25.35 29.53 -11.71
N LYS A 275 -25.37 28.40 -12.44
CA LYS A 275 -26.13 28.24 -13.69
C LYS A 275 -27.63 28.55 -13.59
N PRO A 276 -28.36 28.18 -12.52
CA PRO A 276 -29.77 28.53 -12.37
C PRO A 276 -30.02 30.04 -12.27
N ALA A 277 -29.04 30.82 -11.81
CA ALA A 277 -29.09 32.28 -11.74
C ALA A 277 -28.50 32.96 -12.99
N GLY A 278 -28.13 32.18 -14.02
CA GLY A 278 -27.55 32.69 -15.27
C GLY A 278 -26.16 33.31 -15.09
N LEU A 279 -25.41 32.88 -14.07
CA LEU A 279 -24.07 33.36 -13.74
C LEU A 279 -23.01 32.32 -14.11
N ARG A 280 -21.75 32.75 -14.08
CA ARG A 280 -20.55 31.92 -14.27
C ARG A 280 -19.64 31.99 -13.06
N ALA A 281 -18.98 30.87 -12.81
CA ALA A 281 -18.03 30.72 -11.71
C ALA A 281 -16.67 30.35 -12.28
N THR A 282 -15.68 31.21 -12.03
CA THR A 282 -14.29 30.95 -12.41
C THR A 282 -13.46 30.76 -11.16
N LEU A 283 -12.70 29.68 -11.09
CA LEU A 283 -11.88 29.35 -9.93
C LEU A 283 -10.41 29.64 -10.25
N ASP A 284 -9.80 30.54 -9.48
CA ASP A 284 -8.39 30.92 -9.62
C ASP A 284 -7.64 30.56 -8.33
N GLY A 285 -7.14 29.32 -8.27
CA GLY A 285 -6.42 28.79 -7.12
C GLY A 285 -7.27 28.74 -5.84
N SER A 286 -7.19 29.80 -5.05
CA SER A 286 -7.88 29.99 -3.76
C SER A 286 -9.01 31.03 -3.77
N SER A 287 -9.28 31.66 -4.91
CA SER A 287 -10.42 32.58 -5.08
C SER A 287 -11.46 32.02 -6.04
N LEU A 288 -12.73 32.26 -5.71
CA LEU A 288 -13.89 31.98 -6.54
C LEU A 288 -14.46 33.31 -7.03
N ARG A 289 -14.37 33.55 -8.34
CA ARG A 289 -14.90 34.75 -8.99
C ARG A 289 -16.23 34.46 -9.65
N ILE A 290 -17.23 35.30 -9.36
CA ILE A 290 -18.58 35.19 -9.94
C ILE A 290 -18.82 36.36 -10.90
N ASP A 291 -19.14 36.03 -12.15
CA ASP A 291 -19.46 36.97 -13.23
C ASP A 291 -20.70 36.53 -14.03
N ARG A 292 -21.10 37.33 -15.02
CA ARG A 292 -22.19 37.01 -15.96
C ARG A 292 -21.67 36.24 -17.18
#